data_AF-A0A176RU51-F1
#
_entry.id   AF-A0A176RU51-F1
#
_cell.length_a   1.000
_cell.length_b   1.000
_cell.length_c   1.000
_cell.angle_alpha   90.00
_cell.angle_beta   90.00
_cell.angle_gamma   90.00
#
_symmetry.space_group_name_H-M   'P 1'
#
loop_
_entity.id
_entity.type
_entity.pdbx_description
1 polymer ?
#
loop_
_entity_poly.entity_id
_entity_poly.type
_entity_poly.pdbx_seq_one_letter_code
_entity_poly.pdbx_strand_id
1 'polypeptide(L)'
;MVLAIGLITIYLHNTGKVWFLQWRWSVASALLRDSWPLILSGMVVSIYMKIDQVMIKEMLGTKEVGLYAAAVKLSEAWYFLPVLITNSLFPAIIKAKKVSQEFYYNRLQKLYDLMVWMAIAIALPMTFLSDWIVNLLYGGEYNEAGNILRVHIWAGVLNTLTNFIEYYR
;
A
#
# COMPACT_ATOMS: atom_id res chain seq x y z
N MET A 1 6.91 5.25 -13.45
CA MET A 1 7.54 4.91 -14.75
C MET A 1 6.58 4.16 -15.68
N VAL A 2 5.97 3.04 -15.26
CA VAL A 2 4.98 2.31 -16.08
C VAL A 2 3.78 3.17 -16.49
N LEU A 3 3.24 3.99 -15.58
CA LEU A 3 2.14 4.92 -15.88
C LEU A 3 2.54 6.01 -16.89
N ALA A 4 3.77 6.50 -16.82
CA ALA A 4 4.28 7.50 -17.76
C ALA A 4 4.39 6.90 -19.17
N ILE A 5 4.93 5.68 -19.28
CA ILE A 5 5.00 4.93 -20.55
C ILE A 5 3.59 4.60 -21.07
N GLY A 6 2.66 4.23 -20.18
CA GLY A 6 1.25 3.98 -20.51
C GLY A 6 0.54 5.21 -21.07
N LEU A 7 0.72 6.37 -20.44
CA LEU A 7 0.18 7.64 -20.94
C LEU A 7 0.79 8.05 -22.28
N ILE A 8 2.11 7.86 -22.45
CA ILE A 8 2.80 8.13 -23.72
C ILE A 8 2.28 7.23 -24.84
N THR A 9 2.08 5.94 -24.57
CA THR A 9 1.55 4.97 -25.55
C THR A 9 0.09 5.24 -25.91
N ILE A 10 -0.76 5.57 -24.94
CA ILE A 10 -2.16 5.99 -25.20
C ILE A 10 -2.20 7.30 -26.00
N TYR A 11 -1.36 8.28 -25.64
CA TYR A 11 -1.25 9.54 -26.37
C TYR A 11 -0.83 9.31 -27.82
N LEU A 12 0.19 8.48 -28.05
CA LEU A 12 0.66 8.07 -29.37
C LEU A 12 -0.42 7.36 -30.19
N HIS A 13 -1.20 6.48 -29.55
CA HIS A 13 -2.27 5.73 -30.23
C HIS A 13 -3.45 6.64 -30.62
N ASN A 14 -3.79 7.63 -29.80
CA ASN A 14 -4.92 8.52 -30.04
C ASN A 14 -4.59 9.74 -30.93
N THR A 15 -3.34 10.22 -30.94
CA THR A 15 -2.97 11.44 -31.70
C THR A 15 -1.99 11.21 -32.84
N GLY A 16 -1.30 10.07 -32.91
CA GLY A 16 -0.42 9.67 -34.02
C GLY A 16 0.78 10.60 -34.29
N LYS A 17 0.97 11.65 -33.48
CA LYS A 17 1.94 12.73 -33.74
C LYS A 17 2.71 13.06 -32.46
N VAL A 18 3.89 12.48 -32.32
CA VAL A 18 4.84 12.79 -31.23
C VAL A 18 5.50 14.16 -31.37
N TRP A 19 5.50 14.72 -32.59
CA TRP A 19 6.29 15.88 -32.96
C TRP A 19 5.61 17.24 -32.71
N PHE A 20 4.35 17.25 -32.26
CA PHE A 20 3.68 18.48 -31.81
C PHE A 20 3.66 18.59 -30.27
N LEU A 21 4.77 18.22 -29.63
CA LEU A 21 5.00 18.52 -28.22
C LEU A 21 5.14 20.04 -28.08
N GLN A 22 4.03 20.74 -27.90
CA GLN A 22 4.05 22.17 -27.62
C GLN A 22 4.56 22.36 -26.20
N TRP A 23 5.88 22.46 -26.06
CA TRP A 23 6.52 22.78 -24.80
C TRP A 23 6.02 24.13 -24.29
N ARG A 24 5.06 24.08 -23.37
CA ARG A 24 4.43 25.26 -22.77
C ARG A 24 4.88 25.36 -21.33
N TRP A 25 5.93 26.16 -21.10
CA TRP A 25 6.47 26.41 -19.77
C TRP A 25 5.42 26.91 -18.78
N SER A 26 4.44 27.68 -19.26
CA SER A 26 3.31 28.16 -18.45
C SER A 26 2.46 27.01 -17.89
N VAL A 27 2.19 25.98 -18.69
CA VAL A 27 1.41 24.80 -18.28
C VAL A 27 2.25 23.93 -17.33
N ALA A 28 3.53 23.73 -17.62
CA ALA A 28 4.43 22.97 -16.75
C ALA A 28 4.57 23.62 -15.36
N SER A 29 4.74 24.94 -15.31
CA SER A 29 4.83 25.71 -14.06
C SER A 29 3.52 25.68 -13.27
N ALA A 30 2.37 25.81 -13.94
CA ALA A 30 1.05 25.70 -13.30
C ALA A 30 0.84 24.31 -12.68
N LEU A 31 1.11 23.24 -13.44
CA LEU A 31 0.97 21.86 -12.95
C LEU A 31 1.92 21.56 -11.79
N LEU A 32 3.16 22.06 -11.84
CA LEU A 32 4.11 21.91 -10.73
C LEU A 32 3.66 22.66 -9.48
N ARG A 33 3.11 23.86 -9.63
CA ARG A 33 2.58 24.65 -8.52
C ARG A 33 1.39 23.97 -7.86
N ASP A 34 0.50 23.38 -8.66
CA ASP A 34 -0.67 22.65 -8.16
C ASP A 34 -0.27 21.31 -7.52
N SER A 35 0.75 20.65 -8.06
CA SER A 35 1.22 19.34 -7.58
C SER A 35 2.20 19.44 -6.40
N TRP A 36 2.85 20.59 -6.18
CA TRP A 36 3.84 20.76 -5.12
C TRP A 36 3.32 20.36 -3.72
N PRO A 37 2.14 20.81 -3.26
CA PRO A 37 1.60 20.40 -1.97
C PRO A 37 1.37 18.89 -1.88
N LEU A 38 0.97 18.26 -2.98
CA LEU A 38 0.76 16.81 -3.04
C LEU A 38 2.09 16.03 -2.97
N ILE A 39 3.12 16.51 -3.69
CA ILE A 39 4.48 15.94 -3.62
C ILE A 39 5.01 16.03 -2.19
N LEU A 40 4.89 17.20 -1.56
CA LEU A 40 5.32 17.40 -0.17
C LEU A 40 4.56 16.48 0.78
N SER A 41 3.24 16.36 0.62
CA SER A 41 2.42 15.45 1.42
C SER A 41 2.88 14.00 1.28
N GLY A 42 3.14 13.53 0.05
CA GLY A 42 3.65 12.19 -0.20
C GLY A 42 5.04 11.95 0.40
N MET A 43 5.93 12.94 0.38
CA MET A 43 7.23 12.87 1.05
C MET A 43 7.09 12.77 2.56
N VAL A 44 6.25 13.61 3.17
CA VAL A 44 6.00 13.59 4.62
C VAL A 44 5.39 12.26 5.05
N VAL A 45 4.42 11.74 4.31
CA VAL A 45 3.84 10.40 4.57
C VAL A 45 4.92 9.31 4.46
N SER A 46 5.81 9.38 3.47
CA SER A 46 6.89 8.40 3.31
C SER A 46 7.88 8.41 4.48
N ILE A 47 8.17 9.59 5.04
CA ILE A 47 9.00 9.73 6.23
C ILE A 47 8.26 9.19 7.46
N TYR A 48 6.99 9.58 7.61
CA TYR A 48 6.13 9.14 8.70
C TYR A 48 6.01 7.61 8.76
N MET A 49 5.80 6.95 7.61
CA MET A 49 5.74 5.48 7.53
C MET A 49 7.05 4.80 7.94
N LYS A 50 8.19 5.51 7.92
CA LYS A 50 9.50 5.00 8.33
C LYS A 50 9.96 5.55 9.67
N ILE A 51 9.11 6.29 10.39
CA ILE A 51 9.50 6.91 11.65
C ILE A 51 9.91 5.85 12.68
N ASP A 52 9.25 4.70 12.67
CA ASP A 52 9.56 3.57 13.55
C ASP A 52 11.02 3.11 13.40
N GLN A 53 11.54 3.06 12.18
CA GLN A 53 12.93 2.68 11.91
C GLN A 53 13.91 3.74 12.44
N VAL A 54 13.56 5.02 12.33
CA VAL A 54 14.37 6.11 12.89
C VAL A 54 14.38 6.02 14.42
N MET A 55 13.23 5.79 15.05
CA MET A 55 13.12 5.63 16.50
C MET A 55 13.93 4.43 17.01
N ILE A 56 13.78 3.26 16.37
CA ILE A 56 14.52 2.05 16.74
C ILE A 56 16.02 2.26 16.59
N LYS A 57 16.47 2.98 15.55
CA LYS A 57 17.88 3.30 15.36
C LYS A 57 18.45 4.07 16.53
N GLU A 58 17.76 5.13 16.97
CA GLU A 58 18.23 5.99 18.06
C GLU A 58 18.14 5.31 19.42
N MET A 59 17.18 4.39 19.61
CA MET A 59 16.98 3.68 20.88
C MET A 59 17.85 2.44 21.03
N LEU A 60 18.05 1.67 19.96
CA LEU A 60 18.61 0.31 20.02
C LEU A 60 19.77 0.06 19.04
N GLY A 61 20.04 1.00 18.13
CA GLY A 61 21.16 0.91 17.18
C GLY A 61 20.81 0.25 15.84
N THR A 62 21.80 0.20 14.95
CA THR A 62 21.60 -0.16 13.53
C THR A 62 21.29 -1.64 13.29
N LYS A 63 21.78 -2.54 14.15
CA LYS A 63 21.49 -3.98 14.05
C LYS A 63 19.98 -4.23 14.19
N GLU A 64 19.36 -3.66 15.21
CA GLU A 64 17.92 -3.82 15.48
C GLU A 64 17.05 -3.22 14.37
N VAL A 65 17.50 -2.11 13.75
CA VAL A 65 16.83 -1.56 12.56
C VAL A 65 16.84 -2.56 11.40
N GLY A 66 17.94 -3.30 11.21
CA GLY A 66 18.02 -4.34 10.17
C GLY A 66 17.02 -5.47 10.39
N LEU A 67 16.92 -5.95 11.63
CA LEU A 67 15.98 -6.98 12.04
C LEU A 67 14.52 -6.51 11.87
N TYR A 68 14.21 -5.31 12.38
CA TYR A 68 12.88 -4.72 12.24
C TYR A 68 12.51 -4.48 10.78
N ALA A 69 13.41 -3.91 9.98
CA ALA A 69 13.15 -3.63 8.57
C ALA A 69 12.91 -4.92 7.77
N ALA A 70 13.61 -6.02 8.07
CA ALA A 70 13.35 -7.32 7.45
C ALA A 70 11.95 -7.85 7.79
N ALA A 71 11.57 -7.81 9.07
CA ALA A 71 10.25 -8.24 9.53
C ALA A 71 9.11 -7.38 8.91
N VAL A 72 9.25 -6.05 8.96
CA VAL A 72 8.26 -5.12 8.38
C VAL A 72 8.10 -5.37 6.89
N LYS A 73 9.21 -5.49 6.14
CA LYS A 73 9.16 -5.76 4.70
C LYS A 73 8.38 -7.02 4.36
N LEU A 74 8.55 -8.10 5.13
CA LEU A 74 7.77 -9.33 4.94
C LEU A 74 6.30 -9.13 5.30
N SER A 75 6.00 -8.43 6.39
CA SER A 75 4.63 -8.19 6.82
C SER A 75 3.84 -7.28 5.88
N GLU A 76 4.49 -6.36 5.17
CA GLU A 76 3.85 -5.45 4.22
C GLU A 76 3.70 -6.07 2.82
N ALA A 77 4.37 -7.19 2.55
CA ALA A 77 4.43 -7.80 1.22
C ALA A 77 3.04 -8.18 0.66
N TRP A 78 2.04 -8.40 1.52
CA TRP A 78 0.69 -8.77 1.10
C TRP A 78 -0.28 -7.57 1.00
N TYR A 79 0.13 -6.36 1.38
CA TYR A 79 -0.74 -5.17 1.39
C TYR A 79 -1.25 -4.77 0.01
N PHE A 80 -0.64 -5.26 -1.07
CA PHE A 80 -1.15 -5.03 -2.43
C PHE A 80 -2.47 -5.78 -2.71
N LEU A 81 -2.76 -6.89 -2.02
CA LEU A 81 -3.94 -7.70 -2.26
C LEU A 81 -5.25 -6.95 -1.92
N PRO A 82 -5.39 -6.34 -0.72
CA PRO A 82 -6.54 -5.49 -0.43
C PRO A 82 -6.76 -4.38 -1.46
N VAL A 83 -5.70 -3.67 -1.85
CA VAL A 83 -5.77 -2.60 -2.85
C VAL A 83 -6.29 -3.11 -4.19
N LEU A 84 -5.78 -4.25 -4.66
CA LEU A 84 -6.23 -4.87 -5.90
C LEU A 84 -7.71 -5.27 -5.87
N ILE A 85 -8.17 -5.85 -4.76
CA ILE A 85 -9.57 -6.27 -4.59
C ILE A 85 -10.49 -5.05 -4.49
N THR A 86 -10.09 -4.00 -3.75
CA THR A 86 -10.80 -2.72 -3.68
C THR A 86 -11.03 -2.15 -5.05
N ASN A 87 -9.95 -1.98 -5.82
CA ASN A 87 -9.99 -1.37 -7.15
C ASN A 87 -10.87 -2.16 -8.11
N SER A 88 -10.83 -3.50 -8.00
CA SER A 88 -11.64 -4.40 -8.84
C SER A 88 -13.13 -4.32 -8.50
N LEU A 89 -13.48 -4.22 -7.22
CA LEU A 89 -14.86 -4.22 -6.74
C LEU A 89 -15.48 -2.82 -6.63
N PHE A 90 -14.66 -1.77 -6.71
CA PHE A 90 -15.13 -0.38 -6.60
C PHE A 90 -16.27 -0.02 -7.56
N PRO A 91 -16.20 -0.35 -8.87
CA PRO A 91 -17.30 -0.04 -9.79
C PRO A 91 -18.61 -0.75 -9.43
N ALA A 92 -18.54 -1.98 -8.90
CA ALA A 92 -19.71 -2.74 -8.48
C ALA A 92 -20.36 -2.12 -7.23
N ILE A 93 -19.55 -1.66 -6.29
CA ILE A 93 -20.00 -1.00 -5.06
C ILE A 93 -20.67 0.33 -5.37
N ILE A 94 -20.09 1.16 -6.25
CA ILE A 94 -20.70 2.43 -6.65
C ILE A 94 -22.00 2.21 -7.44
N LYS A 95 -22.10 1.17 -8.26
CA LYS A 95 -23.36 0.80 -8.92
C LYS A 95 -24.44 0.40 -7.91
N ALA A 96 -24.09 -0.29 -6.83
CA ALA A 96 -25.03 -0.68 -5.77
C ALA A 96 -25.71 0.54 -5.12
N LYS A 97 -24.99 1.66 -4.97
CA LYS A 97 -25.53 2.93 -4.43
C LYS A 97 -26.66 3.51 -5.27
N LYS A 98 -26.69 3.22 -6.58
CA LYS A 98 -27.76 3.66 -7.49
C LYS A 98 -29.04 2.83 -7.33
N VAL A 99 -28.96 1.63 -6.75
CA VAL A 99 -30.12 0.75 -6.54
C VAL A 99 -30.81 1.11 -5.23
N SER A 100 -30.09 1.04 -4.10
CA SER A 100 -30.57 1.50 -2.81
C SER A 100 -29.40 1.68 -1.84
N GLN A 101 -29.62 2.47 -0.80
CA GLN A 101 -28.63 2.68 0.26
C GLN A 101 -28.37 1.39 1.05
N GLU A 102 -29.40 0.58 1.29
CA GLU A 102 -29.27 -0.72 1.97
C GLU A 102 -28.40 -1.70 1.16
N PHE A 103 -28.63 -1.79 -0.16
CA PHE A 103 -27.85 -2.67 -1.03
C PHE A 103 -26.38 -2.25 -1.12
N TYR A 104 -26.11 -0.94 -1.10
CA TYR A 104 -24.76 -0.40 -0.99
C TYR A 104 -24.06 -0.83 0.30
N TYR A 105 -24.69 -0.65 1.47
CA TYR A 105 -24.09 -1.05 2.74
C TYR A 105 -23.88 -2.56 2.86
N ASN A 106 -24.80 -3.38 2.33
CA ASN A 106 -24.62 -4.84 2.30
C ASN A 106 -23.39 -5.23 1.46
N ARG A 107 -23.19 -4.61 0.29
CA ARG A 107 -22.00 -4.86 -0.54
C ARG A 107 -20.71 -4.40 0.15
N LEU A 108 -20.76 -3.27 0.83
CA LEU A 108 -19.63 -2.74 1.59
C LEU A 108 -19.27 -3.64 2.78
N GLN A 109 -20.27 -4.13 3.52
CA GLN A 109 -20.06 -5.08 4.62
C GLN A 109 -19.39 -6.37 4.15
N LYS A 110 -19.86 -6.96 3.05
CA LYS A 110 -19.25 -8.18 2.48
C LYS A 110 -17.80 -7.97 2.07
N LEU A 111 -17.47 -6.78 1.58
CA LEU A 111 -16.09 -6.41 1.27
C LEU A 111 -15.25 -6.31 2.56
N TYR A 112 -15.77 -5.68 3.62
CA TYR A 112 -15.09 -5.64 4.91
C TYR A 112 -14.84 -7.03 5.48
N ASP A 113 -15.86 -7.88 5.50
CA ASP A 113 -15.75 -9.26 5.98
C ASP A 113 -14.67 -10.01 5.19
N LEU A 114 -14.68 -9.89 3.86
CA LEU A 114 -13.67 -10.51 3.00
C LEU A 114 -12.25 -10.03 3.34
N MET A 115 -12.05 -8.73 3.55
CA MET A 115 -10.72 -8.16 3.85
C MET A 115 -10.21 -8.65 5.21
N VAL A 116 -11.05 -8.64 6.23
CA VAL A 116 -10.68 -9.11 7.58
C VAL A 116 -10.36 -10.61 7.56
N TRP A 117 -11.21 -11.43 6.94
CA TRP A 117 -10.96 -12.87 6.86
C TRP A 117 -9.70 -13.21 6.07
N MET A 118 -9.41 -12.46 5.00
CA MET A 118 -8.17 -12.61 4.25
C MET A 118 -6.95 -12.25 5.09
N ALA A 119 -7.02 -11.13 5.82
CA ALA A 119 -5.93 -10.70 6.69
C ALA A 119 -5.65 -11.72 7.80
N ILE A 120 -6.70 -12.26 8.43
CA ILE A 120 -6.57 -13.32 9.46
C ILE A 120 -6.00 -14.60 8.84
N ALA A 121 -6.46 -15.00 7.66
CA ALA A 121 -5.97 -16.18 6.96
C ALA A 121 -4.49 -16.09 6.58
N ILE A 122 -3.94 -14.88 6.44
CA ILE A 122 -2.50 -14.64 6.22
C ILE A 122 -1.75 -14.54 7.55
N ALA A 123 -2.27 -13.78 8.51
CA ALA A 123 -1.62 -13.55 9.81
C ALA A 123 -1.45 -14.83 10.62
N LEU A 124 -2.45 -15.73 10.59
CA LEU A 124 -2.44 -16.94 11.40
C LEU A 124 -1.33 -17.92 10.98
N PRO A 125 -1.19 -18.36 9.71
CA PRO A 125 -0.04 -19.15 9.27
C PRO A 125 1.29 -18.43 9.47
N MET A 126 1.36 -17.12 9.19
CA MET A 126 2.59 -16.34 9.35
C MET A 126 3.06 -16.33 10.81
N THR A 127 2.15 -16.36 11.79
CA THR A 127 2.48 -16.42 13.22
C THR A 127 3.30 -17.65 13.58
N PHE A 128 2.97 -18.80 12.99
CA PHE A 128 3.65 -20.07 13.24
C PHE A 128 4.87 -20.28 12.34
N LEU A 129 4.86 -19.71 11.14
CA LEU A 129 5.90 -19.88 10.13
C LEU A 129 6.95 -18.75 10.15
N SER A 130 6.80 -17.73 11.00
CA SER A 130 7.63 -16.52 11.02
C SER A 130 9.13 -16.82 11.02
N ASP A 131 9.57 -17.66 11.94
CA ASP A 131 11.00 -17.94 12.19
C ASP A 131 11.59 -18.73 11.03
N TRP A 132 10.80 -19.66 10.47
CA TRP A 132 11.17 -20.44 9.29
C TRP A 132 11.28 -19.56 8.04
N ILE A 133 10.31 -18.68 7.79
CA ILE A 133 10.32 -17.75 6.64
C ILE A 133 11.52 -16.81 6.72
N VAL A 134 11.77 -16.24 7.90
CA VAL A 134 12.89 -15.32 8.11
C VAL A 134 14.23 -16.04 7.89
N ASN A 135 14.41 -17.23 8.47
CA ASN A 135 15.63 -18.00 8.30
C ASN A 135 15.84 -18.41 6.83
N LEU A 136 14.78 -18.82 6.13
CA LEU A 136 14.83 -19.18 4.71
C LEU A 136 15.26 -18.01 3.82
N LEU A 137 14.78 -16.79 4.08
CA LEU A 137 14.98 -15.63 3.22
C LEU A 137 16.24 -14.82 3.57
N TYR A 138 16.58 -14.76 4.85
CA TYR A 138 17.62 -13.87 5.39
C TYR A 138 18.74 -14.61 6.13
N GLY A 139 18.56 -15.88 6.48
CA GLY A 139 19.53 -16.69 7.21
C GLY A 139 19.44 -16.54 8.73
N GLY A 140 20.28 -17.30 9.44
CA GLY A 140 20.23 -17.41 10.91
C GLY A 140 20.56 -16.12 11.66
N GLU A 141 21.30 -15.19 11.06
CA GLU A 141 21.61 -13.88 11.65
C GLU A 141 20.36 -13.02 11.88
N TYR A 142 19.27 -13.32 11.17
CA TYR A 142 18.00 -12.59 11.27
C TYR A 142 16.95 -13.29 12.14
N ASN A 143 17.28 -14.39 12.84
CA ASN A 143 16.29 -15.17 13.61
C ASN A 143 15.42 -14.31 14.55
N GLU A 144 15.98 -13.27 15.17
CA GLU A 144 15.24 -12.33 16.04
C GLU A 144 14.11 -11.58 15.31
N ALA A 145 14.24 -11.35 13.99
CA ALA A 145 13.19 -10.75 13.16
C ALA A 145 11.94 -11.64 13.04
N GLY A 146 12.03 -12.95 13.32
CA GLY A 146 10.89 -13.86 13.35
C GLY A 146 9.85 -13.47 14.40
N ASN A 147 10.30 -13.13 15.62
CA ASN A 147 9.42 -12.65 16.68
C ASN A 147 8.77 -11.30 16.33
N ILE A 148 9.52 -10.40 15.69
CA ILE A 148 9.00 -9.12 15.22
C ILE A 148 7.92 -9.35 14.17
N LEU A 149 8.18 -10.20 13.18
CA LEU A 149 7.22 -10.54 12.12
C LEU A 149 5.93 -11.16 12.68
N ARG A 150 6.07 -12.06 13.65
CA ARG A 150 4.93 -12.72 14.33
C ARG A 150 3.97 -11.72 14.94
N VAL A 151 4.47 -10.65 15.56
CA VAL A 151 3.63 -9.62 16.16
C VAL A 151 3.15 -8.63 15.09
N HIS A 152 4.07 -8.17 14.23
CA HIS A 152 3.80 -7.11 13.27
C HIS A 152 2.78 -7.53 12.20
N ILE A 153 2.70 -8.80 11.82
CA ILE A 153 1.74 -9.27 10.79
C ILE A 153 0.27 -9.00 11.20
N TRP A 154 -0.04 -8.99 12.49
CA TRP A 154 -1.39 -8.70 12.98
C TRP A 154 -1.79 -7.23 12.83
N ALA A 155 -0.81 -6.30 12.78
CA ALA A 155 -1.08 -4.91 12.45
C ALA A 155 -1.72 -4.76 11.06
N GLY A 156 -1.39 -5.67 10.14
CA GLY A 156 -1.99 -5.72 8.82
C GLY A 156 -3.50 -5.98 8.84
N VAL A 157 -4.02 -6.74 9.81
CA VAL A 157 -5.48 -6.94 10.00
C VAL A 157 -6.16 -5.60 10.26
N LEU A 158 -5.61 -4.80 11.17
CA LEU A 158 -6.12 -3.47 11.48
C LEU A 158 -5.97 -2.50 10.29
N ASN A 159 -4.83 -2.56 9.60
CA ASN A 159 -4.54 -1.71 8.45
C ASN A 159 -5.54 -1.90 7.30
N THR A 160 -6.03 -3.13 7.06
CA THR A 160 -7.06 -3.37 6.02
C THR A 160 -8.37 -2.63 6.29
N LEU A 161 -8.72 -2.39 7.55
CA LEU A 161 -9.92 -1.63 7.90
C LEU A 161 -9.73 -0.14 7.61
N THR A 162 -8.57 0.43 7.95
CA THR A 162 -8.29 1.87 7.80
C THR A 162 -8.27 2.31 6.33
N ASN A 163 -7.54 1.60 5.46
CA ASN A 163 -7.38 2.01 4.05
C ASN A 163 -8.71 2.10 3.29
N PHE A 164 -9.71 1.29 3.68
CA PHE A 164 -11.02 1.34 3.04
C PHE A 164 -11.91 2.46 3.58
N ILE A 165 -11.76 2.86 4.85
CA ILE A 165 -12.52 4.00 5.41
C ILE A 165 -12.14 5.30 4.67
N GLU A 166 -10.85 5.47 4.34
CA GLU A 166 -10.38 6.64 3.59
C GLU A 166 -10.90 6.64 2.14
N TYR A 167 -11.06 5.48 1.51
CA TYR A 167 -11.47 5.38 0.12
C TYR A 167 -12.97 5.70 -0.12
N TYR A 168 -13.80 5.66 0.93
CA TYR A 168 -15.25 5.87 0.83
C TYR A 168 -15.76 7.11 1.58
N ARG A 169 -14.85 7.96 2.07
CA ARG A 169 -15.15 9.33 2.52
C ARG A 169 -15.27 10.28 1.34
#